data_AF-A0A7X8R2C5-F1
#
_entry.id   AF-A0A7X8R2C5-F1
#
_cell.length_a   1.000
_cell.length_b   1.000
_cell.length_c   1.000
_cell.angle_alpha   90.00
_cell.angle_beta   90.00
_cell.angle_gamma   90.00
#
_symmetry.space_group_name_H-M   'P 1'
#
loop_
_entity.id
_entity.type
_entity.pdbx_description
1 polymer ?
#
loop_
_entity_poly.entity_id
_entity_poly.type
_entity_poly.pdbx_seq_one_letter_code
_entity_poly.pdbx_strand_id
1 'polypeptide(L)'
;MKINIRADVVKNKSFDPYFVVKVSYDDGKNKFVEEMVSVERKPPRVTIEYSETINRMMDRIDIKKIELEIMKAIVEYLLGPKKR
;
A
#
# COMPACT_ATOMS: atom_id res chain seq x y z
N MET A 1 2.37 12.45 23.79
CA MET A 1 1.11 13.00 23.25
C MET A 1 0.49 11.96 22.34
N LYS A 2 -0.82 11.74 22.43
CA LYS A 2 -1.52 10.71 21.64
C LYS A 2 -2.14 11.38 20.43
N ILE A 3 -1.67 11.05 19.23
CA ILE A 3 -2.22 11.53 17.97
C ILE A 3 -3.49 10.73 17.67
N ASN A 4 -4.59 11.42 17.36
CA ASN A 4 -5.85 10.83 16.95
C ASN A 4 -6.13 11.16 15.48
N ILE A 5 -6.29 10.12 14.66
CA ILE A 5 -6.56 10.25 13.23
C ILE A 5 -7.75 9.37 12.87
N ARG A 6 -8.72 9.94 12.15
CA ARG A 6 -9.88 9.20 11.61
C ARG A 6 -10.04 9.52 10.13
N ALA A 7 -10.28 8.50 9.31
CA ALA A 7 -10.51 8.66 7.88
C ALA A 7 -11.70 7.79 7.44
N ASP A 8 -12.67 8.40 6.75
CA ASP A 8 -13.89 7.75 6.27
C ASP A 8 -14.14 8.07 4.78
N VAL A 9 -14.33 7.06 3.94
CA VAL A 9 -14.63 7.25 2.51
C VAL A 9 -16.07 7.72 2.32
N VAL A 10 -16.27 8.80 1.56
CA VAL A 10 -17.58 9.31 1.18
C VAL A 10 -18.13 8.48 0.02
N LYS A 11 -18.80 7.38 0.35
CA LYS A 11 -19.23 6.33 -0.60
C LYS A 11 -20.05 6.86 -1.78
N ASN A 12 -20.98 7.79 -1.55
CA ASN A 12 -21.84 8.33 -2.60
C ASN A 12 -21.13 9.34 -3.53
N LYS A 13 -19.87 9.69 -3.25
CA LYS A 13 -19.05 10.59 -4.08
C LYS A 13 -17.74 9.93 -4.56
N SER A 14 -17.59 8.62 -4.38
CA SER A 14 -16.36 7.89 -4.65
C SER A 14 -16.61 6.72 -5.60
N PHE A 15 -15.77 6.58 -6.61
CA PHE A 15 -15.75 5.45 -7.55
C PHE A 15 -14.34 5.26 -8.13
N ASP A 16 -13.81 4.03 -8.08
CA ASP A 16 -12.43 3.73 -8.53
C ASP A 16 -12.20 4.24 -9.98
N PRO A 17 -11.10 4.95 -10.26
CA PRO A 17 -9.93 5.17 -9.41
C PRO A 17 -10.00 6.39 -8.46
N TYR A 18 -11.12 7.11 -8.40
CA TYR A 18 -11.24 8.38 -7.67
C TYR A 18 -12.07 8.26 -6.39
N PHE A 19 -11.51 8.71 -5.28
CA PHE A 19 -12.14 8.65 -3.98
C PHE A 19 -12.17 10.02 -3.33
N VAL A 20 -13.24 10.29 -2.58
CA VAL A 20 -13.35 11.43 -1.67
C VAL A 20 -13.35 10.89 -0.25
N VAL A 21 -12.40 11.32 0.57
CA VAL A 21 -12.20 10.84 1.93
C VAL A 21 -12.35 12.02 2.90
N LYS A 22 -13.13 11.83 3.96
CA LYS A 22 -13.19 12.73 5.11
C LYS A 22 -12.07 12.38 6.08
N VAL A 23 -11.24 13.34 6.45
CA VAL A 23 -10.13 13.12 7.37
C VAL A 23 -10.23 14.06 8.57
N SER A 24 -10.05 13.52 9.76
CA SER A 24 -9.93 14.28 11.01
C SER A 24 -8.59 13.97 11.68
N TYR A 25 -7.99 14.98 12.27
CA TYR A 25 -6.69 14.92 12.93
C TYR A 25 -6.69 15.76 14.20
N ASP A 26 -6.07 15.25 15.26
CA ASP A 26 -5.80 15.98 16.50
C ASP A 26 -4.54 15.41 17.17
N ASP A 27 -3.49 16.21 17.33
CA ASP A 27 -2.28 15.84 18.09
C ASP A 27 -2.14 16.61 19.41
N GLY A 28 -3.14 17.41 19.78
CA GLY A 28 -3.13 18.31 20.93
C GLY A 28 -2.54 19.70 20.65
N LYS A 29 -1.88 19.91 19.50
CA LYS A 29 -1.37 21.22 19.04
C LYS A 29 -2.03 21.69 17.76
N ASN A 30 -2.26 20.79 16.80
CA ASN A 30 -2.91 21.04 15.53
C ASN A 30 -4.13 20.13 15.42
N LYS A 31 -5.22 20.69 14.89
CA LYS A 31 -6.50 19.99 14.79
C LYS A 31 -7.29 20.40 13.55
N PHE A 32 -7.88 19.43 12.87
CA PHE A 32 -8.91 19.63 11.87
C PHE A 32 -9.89 18.45 11.89
N VAL A 33 -11.15 18.70 11.49
CA VAL A 33 -12.24 17.72 11.64
C VAL A 33 -13.01 17.62 10.32
N GLU A 34 -13.15 16.39 9.82
CA GLU A 34 -13.90 16.02 8.61
C GLU A 34 -13.53 16.77 7.32
N GLU A 35 -12.27 17.18 7.17
CA GLU A 35 -11.78 17.82 5.95
C GLU A 35 -11.83 16.86 4.76
N MET A 36 -12.23 17.37 3.59
CA MET A 36 -12.43 16.57 2.38
C MET A 36 -11.17 16.49 1.54
N VAL A 37 -10.72 15.27 1.25
CA VAL A 37 -9.50 15.00 0.46
C VAL A 37 -9.85 14.13 -0.74
N SER A 38 -9.43 14.58 -1.93
CA SER A 38 -9.55 13.82 -3.18
C SER A 38 -8.33 12.91 -3.37
N VAL A 39 -8.57 11.65 -3.70
CA VAL A 39 -7.53 10.62 -3.86
C VAL A 39 -7.71 9.92 -5.21
N GLU A 40 -6.64 9.77 -5.97
CA GLU A 40 -6.59 8.96 -7.21
C GLU A 40 -5.71 7.72 -6.98
N ARG A 41 -6.23 6.52 -7.24
CA ARG A 41 -5.49 5.26 -7.13
C ARG A 41 -4.90 4.85 -8.47
N LYS A 42 -3.57 4.71 -8.54
CA LYS A 42 -2.86 4.15 -9.71
C LYS A 42 -2.17 2.83 -9.31
N PRO A 43 -2.38 1.71 -10.02
CA PRO A 43 -1.70 0.45 -9.71
C PRO A 43 -0.17 0.58 -9.79
N PRO A 44 0.60 -0.08 -8.89
CA PRO A 44 2.06 -0.05 -8.95
C PRO A 44 2.59 -0.92 -10.11
N ARG A 45 3.58 -0.40 -10.86
CA ARG A 45 4.48 -1.23 -11.68
C ARG A 45 5.52 -1.84 -10.74
N VAL A 46 5.67 -3.16 -10.73
CA VAL A 46 6.68 -3.83 -9.90
C VAL A 46 7.92 -4.07 -10.74
N THR A 47 9.05 -3.50 -10.30
CA THR A 47 10.37 -3.79 -10.84
C THR A 47 11.11 -4.67 -9.84
N ILE A 48 11.65 -5.80 -10.29
CA ILE A 48 12.46 -6.69 -9.46
C ILE A 48 13.91 -6.50 -9.86
N GLU A 49 14.73 -6.10 -8.88
CA GLU A 49 16.18 -6.02 -9.05
C GLU A 49 16.80 -7.26 -8.40
N TYR A 50 17.42 -8.09 -9.23
CA TYR A 50 18.07 -9.30 -8.78
C TYR A 50 19.49 -9.02 -8.29
N SER A 51 19.88 -9.69 -7.21
CA SER A 51 21.26 -9.66 -6.74
C SER A 51 22.21 -10.27 -7.78
N GLU A 52 23.48 -9.89 -7.72
CA GLU A 52 24.50 -10.40 -8.63
C GLU A 52 24.56 -11.94 -8.63
N THR A 53 24.34 -12.57 -7.48
CA THR A 53 24.27 -14.04 -7.34
C THR A 53 23.14 -14.64 -8.17
N ILE A 54 21.94 -14.06 -8.11
CA ILE A 54 20.78 -14.54 -8.88
C ILE A 54 21.01 -14.28 -10.36
N ASN A 55 21.52 -13.08 -10.73
CA ASN A 55 21.84 -12.75 -12.12
C ASN A 55 22.81 -13.76 -12.75
N ARG A 56 23.84 -14.19 -12.01
CA ARG A 56 24.81 -15.20 -12.49
C ARG A 56 24.22 -16.60 -12.69
N MET A 57 23.05 -16.88 -12.13
CA MET A 57 22.38 -18.19 -12.20
C MET A 57 21.08 -18.15 -13.00
N MET A 58 20.71 -17.00 -13.57
CA MET A 58 19.38 -16.75 -14.13
C MET A 58 19.01 -17.69 -15.27
N ASP A 59 19.99 -18.08 -16.11
CA ASP A 59 19.77 -19.02 -17.22
C ASP A 59 19.66 -20.49 -16.77
N ARG A 60 19.94 -20.76 -15.50
CA ARG A 60 20.00 -22.12 -14.92
C ARG A 60 18.85 -22.40 -13.95
N ILE A 61 17.97 -21.42 -13.72
CA ILE A 61 16.86 -21.48 -12.76
C ILE A 61 15.55 -21.00 -13.38
N ASP A 62 14.42 -21.47 -12.84
CA ASP A 62 13.09 -20.97 -13.25
C ASP A 62 12.80 -19.64 -12.56
N ILE A 63 13.24 -18.55 -13.20
CA ILE A 63 13.09 -17.20 -12.67
C ILE A 63 11.62 -16.79 -12.48
N LYS A 64 10.72 -17.26 -13.35
CA LYS A 64 9.28 -16.91 -13.27
C LYS A 64 8.64 -17.53 -12.03
N LYS A 65 9.04 -18.75 -11.67
CA LYS A 65 8.59 -19.38 -10.44
C LYS A 65 9.08 -18.61 -9.20
N ILE A 66 10.30 -18.09 -9.24
CA ILE A 66 10.85 -17.25 -8.18
C ILE A 66 10.07 -15.93 -8.08
N GLU A 67 9.77 -15.28 -9.20
CA GLU A 67 8.96 -14.04 -9.23
C GLU A 67 7.57 -14.24 -8.63
N LEU A 68 6.89 -15.35 -8.95
CA LEU A 68 5.59 -15.65 -8.40
C LEU A 68 5.64 -15.84 -6.87
N GLU A 69 6.66 -16.53 -6.36
CA GLU A 69 6.84 -16.67 -4.91
C GLU A 69 7.21 -15.33 -4.24
N ILE A 70 7.98 -14.47 -4.90
CA ILE A 70 8.25 -13.10 -4.42
C ILE A 70 6.95 -12.31 -4.29
N MET A 71 6.11 -12.31 -5.34
CA MET A 71 4.83 -11.58 -5.33
C MET A 71 3.88 -12.13 -4.28
N LYS A 72 3.79 -13.45 -4.15
CA LYS A 72 3.00 -14.11 -3.12
C LYS A 72 3.48 -13.70 -1.72
N ALA A 73 4.78 -13.75 -1.45
CA ALA A 73 5.34 -13.34 -0.17
C ALA A 73 5.04 -11.87 0.16
N ILE A 74 5.11 -10.97 -0.83
CA ILE A 74 4.73 -9.56 -0.67
C ILE A 74 3.25 -9.45 -0.32
N VAL A 75 2.37 -10.12 -1.04
CA VAL A 75 0.92 -10.09 -0.80
C VAL A 75 0.58 -10.68 0.57
N GLU A 76 1.18 -11.81 0.93
CA GLU A 76 1.00 -12.43 2.26
C GLU A 76 1.49 -11.52 3.38
N TYR A 77 2.60 -10.81 3.18
CA TYR A 77 3.07 -9.80 4.13
C TYR A 77 2.09 -8.63 4.26
N LEU A 78 1.53 -8.14 3.15
CA LEU A 78 0.57 -7.03 3.13
C LEU A 78 -0.79 -7.41 3.72
N LEU A 79 -1.23 -8.67 3.52
CA LEU A 79 -2.55 -9.16 3.92
C LEU A 79 -2.54 -9.97 5.22
N GLY A 80 -1.37 -10.39 5.70
CA GLY A 80 -1.23 -11.17 6.93
C GLY A 80 -1.63 -10.38 8.17
N PRO A 81 -2.12 -11.05 9.23
CA PRO A 81 -2.47 -10.38 10.48
C PRO A 81 -1.21 -9.75 11.07
N LYS A 82 -1.23 -8.43 11.28
CA LYS A 82 -0.18 -7.75 12.07
C LYS A 82 -0.17 -8.39 13.46
N LYS A 83 0.85 -9.18 13.80
CA LYS A 83 1.18 -9.48 15.21
C LYS A 83 1.41 -8.14 15.89
N ARG A 84 0.43 -7.73 16.69
CA ARG A 84 0.52 -6.65 17.68
C ARG A 84 0.84 -7.28 19.01
#